data_AF-A0A8A6LWU7-F1
#
_entry.id   AF-A0A8A6LWU7-F1
#
_cell.length_a   1.000
_cell.length_b   1.000
_cell.length_c   1.000
_cell.angle_alpha   90.00
_cell.angle_beta   90.00
_cell.angle_gamma   90.00
#
_symmetry.space_group_name_H-M   'P 1'
#
loop_
_entity.id
_entity.type
_entity.pdbx_description
1 polymer ?
#
loop_
_entity_poly.entity_id
_entity_poly.type
_entity_poly.pdbx_seq_one_letter_code
_entity_poly.pdbx_strand_id
1 'polypeptide(L)' 'DQIIIIYLGVRGFLDKIAVDKISSFEINWLNFIKNNHLNILEEILTKKEISKELDNKLNILAIDFTNNFITK' A
#
# COMPACT_ATOMS: atom_id res chain seq x y z
N ASP A 1 1.11 -10.45 -1.64
CA ASP A 1 2.21 -9.45 -1.56
C ASP A 1 2.12 -8.38 -2.65
N GLN A 2 2.08 -8.72 -3.94
CA GLN A 2 2.09 -7.70 -5.01
C GLN A 2 0.77 -6.93 -5.23
N ILE A 3 -0.38 -7.46 -4.78
CA ILE A 3 -1.70 -6.81 -4.98
C ILE A 3 -1.74 -5.39 -4.40
N ILE A 4 -1.03 -5.15 -3.31
CA ILE A 4 -1.06 -3.85 -2.62
C ILE A 4 -0.20 -2.81 -3.35
N ILE A 5 0.90 -3.25 -3.97
CA ILE A 5 1.76 -2.41 -4.82
C ILE A 5 0.99 -2.01 -6.08
N ILE A 6 0.29 -2.97 -6.69
CA ILE A 6 -0.54 -2.73 -7.87
C ILE A 6 -1.68 -1.78 -7.51
N TYR A 7 -2.29 -1.94 -6.33
CA TYR A 7 -3.30 -1.01 -5.81
C TYR A 7 -2.76 0.43 -5.69
N LEU A 8 -1.56 0.61 -5.13
CA LEU A 8 -0.91 1.91 -5.03
C LEU A 8 -0.63 2.53 -6.40
N GLY A 9 -0.17 1.73 -7.36
CA GLY A 9 0.08 2.16 -8.74
C GLY A 9 -1.18 2.57 -9.47
N VAL A 10 -2.25 1.77 -9.39
CA VAL A 10 -3.54 2.06 -10.04
C VAL A 10 -4.21 3.32 -9.47
N ARG A 11 -4.03 3.59 -8.17
CA ARG A 11 -4.53 4.80 -7.49
C ARG A 11 -3.64 6.04 -7.72
N GLY A 12 -2.49 5.91 -8.37
CA GLY A 12 -1.57 7.03 -8.61
C GLY A 12 -0.77 7.48 -7.39
N PHE A 13 -0.66 6.66 -6.34
CA PHE A 13 0.19 6.99 -5.18
C PHE A 13 1.67 6.99 -5.54
N LEU A 14 2.06 6.11 -6.45
CA LEU A 14 3.43 5.99 -6.93
C LEU A 14 3.84 7.12 -7.89
N ASP A 15 2.87 7.86 -8.46
CA ASP A 15 3.14 8.98 -9.38
C ASP A 15 3.85 10.15 -8.68
N LYS A 16 3.57 10.34 -7.38
CA LYS A 16 4.19 11.39 -6.56
C LYS A 16 5.60 11.04 -6.10
N ILE A 17 6.08 9.83 -6.37
CA ILE A 17 7.34 9.31 -5.86
C ILE A 17 8.29 9.13 -7.05
N ALA A 18 9.53 9.62 -6.92
CA ALA A 18 10.54 9.42 -7.95
C ALA A 18 10.81 7.93 -8.16
N VAL A 19 10.95 7.48 -9.41
CA VAL A 19 11.20 6.07 -9.79
C VAL A 19 12.33 5.42 -8.99
N ASP A 20 13.40 6.16 -8.73
CA ASP A 20 14.54 5.71 -7.93
C ASP A 20 14.18 5.36 -6.48
N LYS A 21 13.20 6.07 -5.91
CA LYS A 21 12.69 5.83 -4.56
C LYS A 21 11.53 4.81 -4.50
N ILE A 22 10.93 4.45 -5.64
CA ILE A 22 9.79 3.50 -5.69
C ILE A 22 10.18 2.14 -5.11
N SER A 23 11.34 1.57 -5.46
CA SER A 23 11.74 0.28 -4.89
C SER A 23 11.90 0.31 -3.37
N SER A 24 12.46 1.40 -2.82
CA SER A 24 12.59 1.56 -1.37
C SER A 24 11.23 1.72 -0.69
N PHE A 25 10.32 2.43 -1.34
CA PHE A 25 8.94 2.60 -0.90
C PHE A 25 8.19 1.26 -0.89
N GLU A 26 8.27 0.47 -1.96
CA GLU A 26 7.63 -0.84 -2.06
C GLU A 26 8.07 -1.79 -0.95
N ILE A 27 9.37 -1.86 -0.68
CA ILE A 27 9.92 -2.73 0.37
C ILE A 27 9.41 -2.30 1.76
N ASN A 28 9.49 -1.01 2.09
CA ASN A 28 9.00 -0.54 3.38
C ASN A 28 7.49 -0.65 3.52
N TRP A 29 6.74 -0.36 2.45
CA TRP A 29 5.29 -0.48 2.43
C TRP A 29 4.85 -1.93 2.65
N LEU A 30 5.49 -2.86 1.96
CA LEU A 30 5.22 -4.29 2.11
C LEU A 30 5.55 -4.75 3.53
N ASN A 31 6.65 -4.26 4.12
CA ASN A 31 7.00 -4.56 5.51
C ASN A 31 5.98 -3.94 6.49
N PHE A 32 5.52 -2.71 6.26
CA PHE A 32 4.50 -2.05 7.07
C PHE A 32 3.18 -2.82 7.07
N ILE A 33 2.70 -3.24 5.90
CA ILE A 33 1.47 -4.04 5.78
C ILE A 33 1.66 -5.43 6.39
N LYS A 34 2.81 -6.09 6.20
CA LYS A 34 3.12 -7.37 6.86
C LYS A 34 3.21 -7.28 8.38
N ASN A 35 3.57 -6.13 8.95
CA ASN A 35 3.69 -5.99 10.40
C ASN A 35 2.38 -5.53 11.04
N ASN A 36 1.65 -4.60 10.42
CA ASN A 36 0.47 -3.97 11.02
C ASN A 36 -0.85 -4.56 10.51
N HIS A 37 -0.86 -5.23 9.37
CA HIS A 37 -2.09 -5.52 8.62
C HIS A 37 -2.08 -6.90 7.93
N LEU A 38 -1.57 -7.93 8.60
CA LEU A 38 -1.64 -9.33 8.11
C LEU A 38 -3.07 -9.78 7.82
N ASN A 39 -4.03 -9.37 8.64
CA ASN A 39 -5.45 -9.69 8.45
C ASN A 39 -6.00 -9.13 7.12
N ILE A 40 -5.46 -8.00 6.65
CA ILE A 40 -5.83 -7.41 5.35
C ILE A 40 -5.29 -8.28 4.20
N LEU A 41 -4.06 -8.77 4.32
CA LEU A 41 -3.45 -9.68 3.34
C LEU A 41 -4.23 -10.99 3.25
N GLU A 42 -4.62 -11.57 4.39
CA GLU A 42 -5.41 -12.81 4.44
C GLU A 42 -6.82 -12.61 3.86
N GLU A 43 -7.51 -11.51 4.17
CA GLU A 43 -8.80 -11.17 3.57
C GLU A 43 -8.69 -11.02 2.04
N ILE A 44 -7.66 -10.32 1.54
CA ILE A 44 -7.43 -10.14 0.10
C ILE A 44 -7.11 -11.48 -0.58
N LEU A 45 -6.31 -12.33 0.06
CA LEU A 45 -5.98 -13.66 -0.46
C LEU A 45 -7.21 -14.59 -0.49
N THR A 46 -8.05 -14.50 0.55
CA THR A 46 -9.18 -15.41 0.75
C THR A 46 -10.41 -14.98 -0.05
N LYS A 47 -10.81 -13.69 0.04
CA LYS A 47 -11.97 -13.16 -0.68
C LYS A 47 -11.66 -12.82 -2.13
N LYS A 48 -10.38 -12.57 -2.48
CA LYS A 48 -9.98 -11.96 -3.76
C LYS A 48 -10.73 -10.66 -4.09
N GLU A 49 -11.36 -10.07 -3.08
CA GLU A 49 -12.16 -8.87 -3.20
C GLU A 49 -11.69 -7.90 -2.11
N ILE A 50 -11.40 -6.68 -2.52
CA ILE A 50 -11.14 -5.59 -1.59
C ILE A 50 -12.50 -5.05 -1.17
N SER A 51 -12.99 -5.46 0.00
CA SER A 51 -14.19 -4.86 0.58
C SER A 51 -13.99 -3.36 0.79
N LYS A 52 -15.04 -2.54 0.66
CA LYS A 52 -14.97 -1.07 0.79
C LYS A 52 -14.27 -0.59 2.07
N GLU A 53 -14.45 -1.29 3.18
CA GLU A 53 -13.80 -0.95 4.45
C GLU A 53 -12.28 -1.14 4.39
N LEU A 54 -11.85 -2.21 3.73
CA LEU A 54 -10.46 -2.57 3.50
C LEU A 54 -9.78 -1.58 2.54
N ASP A 55 -10.48 -1.25 1.46
CA ASP A 55 -10.08 -0.23 0.49
C ASP A 55 -9.82 1.10 1.19
N ASN A 56 -10.73 1.52 2.07
CA ASN A 56 -10.62 2.79 2.79
C ASN A 56 -9.43 2.79 3.77
N LYS A 57 -9.23 1.70 4.52
CA LYS A 57 -8.05 1.54 5.38
C LYS A 57 -6.75 1.59 4.58
N LEU A 58 -6.66 0.82 3.50
CA LEU A 58 -5.49 0.80 2.62
C LEU A 58 -5.22 2.17 2.01
N ASN A 59 -6.27 2.88 1.60
CA ASN A 59 -6.18 4.22 1.06
C ASN A 59 -5.62 5.21 2.08
N ILE A 60 -6.14 5.22 3.31
CA ILE A 60 -5.66 6.10 4.40
C ILE A 60 -4.19 5.81 4.71
N LEU A 61 -3.83 4.53 4.86
CA LEU A 61 -2.45 4.12 5.11
C LEU A 61 -1.53 4.52 3.96
N ALA A 62 -1.99 4.35 2.71
CA ALA A 62 -1.23 4.70 1.52
C ALA A 62 -0.96 6.20 1.46
N ILE A 63 -1.98 7.02 1.75
CA ILE A 63 -1.86 8.47 1.83
C ILE A 63 -0.88 8.87 2.93
N ASP A 64 -1.06 8.33 4.14
CA ASP A 64 -0.22 8.65 5.30
C ASP A 64 1.25 8.30 5.04
N PHE A 65 1.49 7.08 4.54
CA PHE A 65 2.82 6.59 4.23
C PHE A 65 3.47 7.35 3.06
N THR A 66 2.70 7.65 2.01
CA THR A 66 3.17 8.47 0.88
C THR A 66 3.53 9.89 1.32
N ASN A 67 2.70 10.53 2.14
CA ASN A 67 3.00 11.85 2.70
C ASN A 67 4.24 11.82 3.61
N ASN A 68 4.35 10.82 4.48
CA ASN A 68 5.53 10.63 5.35
C ASN A 68 6.80 10.43 4.52
N PHE A 69 6.69 9.73 3.39
CA PHE A 69 7.83 9.45 2.52
C PHE A 69 8.21 10.64 1.62
N ILE A 70 7.26 11.48 1.19
CA ILE A 70 7.52 12.70 0.41
C ILE A 70 8.03 13.83 1.31
N THR A 71 7.55 13.92 2.55
CA THR A 71 7.96 14.97 3.49
C THR A 71 9.38 14.77 4.05
N LYS A 72 10.04 13.66 3.73
CA LYS A 72 11.32 13.22 4.28
C LYS A 72 12.36 13.03 3.18
#